data_AF-A0A919HQU7-F1
#
_entry.id   AF-A0A919HQU7-F1
#
_cell.length_a   1.000
_cell.length_b   1.000
_cell.length_c   1.000
_cell.angle_alpha   90.00
_cell.angle_beta   90.00
_cell.angle_gamma   90.00
#
_symmetry.space_group_name_H-M   'P 1'
#
loop_
_entity.id
_entity.type
_entity.pdbx_description
1 polymer ?
#
loop_
_entity_poly.entity_id
_entity_poly.type
_entity_poly.pdbx_seq_one_letter_code
_entity_poly.pdbx_strand_id
1 'polypeptide(L)'
;MQVLAVEDIGHLVAAVFAAPARFAGKTFEIASDSVTGRQLEGLFSAAAGRPIPYSRFSDEVLAASPFLHKLTGLVDDGRLAGHADLDAMRQLHPQLHTFAGWLAGPGRPAFERALTSAASWAFDR
;
A
#
# COMPACT_ATOMS: atom_id res chain seq x y z
N MET A 1 -5.31 4.94 -4.39
CA MET A 1 -5.35 3.62 -3.75
C MET A 1 -5.10 3.80 -2.28
N GLN A 2 -5.81 3.07 -1.44
CA GLN A 2 -5.55 3.02 -0.02
C GLN A 2 -4.53 1.93 0.31
N VAL A 3 -3.70 2.19 1.30
CA VAL A 3 -2.61 1.33 1.74
C VAL A 3 -2.62 1.20 3.26
N LEU A 4 -2.01 0.13 3.76
CA LEU A 4 -1.90 -0.16 5.18
C LEU A 4 -0.51 -0.72 5.46
N ALA A 5 0.19 -0.17 6.46
CA ALA A 5 1.37 -0.83 7.01
C ALA A 5 0.95 -2.14 7.69
N VAL A 6 1.66 -3.24 7.44
CA VAL A 6 1.27 -4.56 7.96
C VAL A 6 1.25 -4.55 9.49
N GLU A 7 2.17 -3.83 10.12
CA GLU A 7 2.27 -3.67 11.56
C GLU A 7 1.05 -2.94 12.17
N ASP A 8 0.41 -2.07 11.40
CA ASP A 8 -0.77 -1.32 11.85
C ASP A 8 -2.03 -2.19 11.92
N ILE A 9 -2.08 -3.32 11.19
CA ILE A 9 -3.18 -4.29 11.30
C ILE A 9 -3.32 -4.75 12.75
N GLY A 10 -2.20 -5.09 13.41
CA GLY A 10 -2.22 -5.55 14.79
C GLY A 10 -2.78 -4.50 15.76
N HIS A 11 -2.41 -3.23 15.57
CA HIS A 11 -2.90 -2.12 16.39
C HIS A 11 -4.40 -1.89 16.22
N LEU A 12 -4.89 -1.92 14.97
CA LEU A 12 -6.32 -1.77 14.68
C LEU A 12 -7.12 -2.96 15.23
N VAL A 13 -6.65 -4.19 15.01
CA VAL A 13 -7.29 -5.41 15.52
C VAL A 13 -7.36 -5.41 17.04
N ALA A 14 -6.29 -5.03 17.73
CA ALA A 14 -6.29 -4.92 19.20
C ALA A 14 -7.37 -3.95 19.70
N ALA A 15 -7.52 -2.79 19.04
CA ALA A 15 -8.53 -1.80 19.41
C ALA A 15 -9.97 -2.28 19.12
N VAL A 16 -10.17 -3.07 18.05
CA VAL A 16 -11.45 -3.73 17.75
C VAL A 16 -11.82 -4.71 18.86
N PHE A 17 -10.90 -5.58 19.26
CA PHE A 17 -11.14 -6.59 20.31
C PHE A 17 -11.32 -5.97 21.70
N ALA A 18 -10.72 -4.81 21.98
CA ALA A 18 -10.92 -4.09 23.23
C ALA A 18 -12.33 -3.46 23.36
N ALA A 19 -13.09 -3.35 22.27
CA ALA A 19 -14.41 -2.72 22.24
C ALA A 19 -15.47 -3.59 21.52
N PRO A 20 -15.76 -4.81 22.00
CA PRO A 20 -16.67 -5.73 21.33
C PRO A 20 -18.09 -5.18 21.19
N ALA A 21 -18.57 -4.40 22.16
CA ALA A 21 -19.87 -3.73 22.08
C ALA A 21 -19.97 -2.76 20.88
N ARG A 22 -18.84 -2.19 20.44
CA ARG A 22 -18.77 -1.28 19.29
C ARG A 22 -18.60 -2.02 17.97
N PHE A 23 -17.90 -3.16 17.95
CA PHE A 23 -17.43 -3.77 16.69
C PHE A 23 -17.93 -5.19 16.39
N ALA A 24 -18.52 -5.90 17.36
CA ALA A 24 -19.04 -7.24 17.11
C ALA A 24 -20.07 -7.25 15.96
N GLY A 25 -19.92 -8.18 15.03
CA GLY A 25 -20.81 -8.34 13.87
C GLY A 25 -20.65 -7.27 12.77
N LYS A 26 -19.69 -6.35 12.88
CA LYS A 26 -19.43 -5.34 11.86
C LYS A 26 -18.36 -5.79 10.87
N THR A 27 -18.56 -5.39 9.62
CA THR A 27 -17.56 -5.50 8.55
C THR A 27 -17.22 -4.10 8.07
N PHE A 28 -15.93 -3.78 8.01
CA PHE A 28 -15.42 -2.51 7.51
C PHE A 28 -14.03 -2.71 6.93
N GLU A 29 -13.63 -1.83 6.00
CA GLU A 29 -12.30 -1.82 5.42
C GLU A 29 -11.31 -1.08 6.34
N ILE A 30 -10.04 -1.44 6.27
CA ILE A 30 -8.95 -0.82 7.04
C ILE A 30 -7.87 -0.29 6.11
N ALA A 31 -7.38 0.91 6.41
CA ALA A 31 -6.25 1.54 5.74
C ALA A 31 -5.59 2.56 6.66
N SER A 32 -4.32 2.88 6.40
CA SER A 32 -3.56 3.89 7.15
C SER A 32 -3.27 5.16 6.34
N ASP A 33 -3.34 5.06 5.01
CA ASP A 33 -3.12 6.19 4.09
C ASP A 33 -3.80 5.99 2.72
N SER A 34 -3.92 7.07 1.95
CA SER A 34 -4.34 7.05 0.55
C SER A 34 -3.31 7.76 -0.32
N VAL A 35 -2.81 7.04 -1.33
CA VAL A 35 -1.74 7.51 -2.21
C VAL A 35 -2.07 7.29 -3.68
N THR A 36 -1.48 8.11 -4.52
CA THR A 36 -1.48 8.00 -5.98
C THR A 36 -0.11 7.54 -6.48
N GLY A 37 -0.04 7.03 -7.71
CA GLY A 37 1.23 6.65 -8.34
C GLY A 37 2.25 7.79 -8.36
N ARG A 38 1.81 9.04 -8.58
CA ARG A 38 2.69 10.22 -8.54
C ARG A 38 3.20 10.55 -7.14
N GLN A 39 2.39 10.35 -6.10
CA GLN A 39 2.86 10.50 -4.72
C GLN A 39 3.90 9.42 -4.38
N LEU A 40 3.67 8.18 -4.82
CA LEU A 40 4.63 7.08 -4.65
C LEU A 40 5.96 7.38 -5.37
N GLU A 41 5.92 7.85 -6.61
CA GLU A 41 7.10 8.33 -7.35
C GLU A 41 7.89 9.36 -6.53
N GLY A 42 7.22 10.40 -6.03
CA GLY A 42 7.86 11.44 -5.24
C GLY A 42 8.49 10.91 -3.95
N LEU A 43 7.75 10.09 -3.19
CA LEU A 43 8.20 9.55 -1.91
C LEU A 43 9.37 8.58 -2.08
N PHE A 44 9.29 7.67 -3.05
CA PHE A 44 10.39 6.75 -3.34
C PHE A 44 11.61 7.45 -3.91
N SER A 45 11.43 8.42 -4.82
CA SER A 45 12.54 9.19 -5.38
C SER A 45 13.29 9.97 -4.31
N ALA A 46 12.54 10.63 -3.41
CA ALA A 46 13.11 11.34 -2.28
C ALA A 46 13.88 10.38 -1.34
N ALA A 47 13.28 9.23 -1.02
CA ALA A 47 13.91 8.24 -0.15
C ALA A 47 15.18 7.62 -0.77
N ALA A 48 15.25 7.45 -2.08
CA ALA A 48 16.39 6.90 -2.82
C ALA A 48 17.48 7.92 -3.14
N GLY A 49 17.18 9.22 -3.07
CA GLY A 49 18.10 10.28 -3.53
C GLY A 49 18.30 10.31 -5.05
N ARG A 50 17.45 9.62 -5.82
CA ARG A 50 17.46 9.61 -7.30
C ARG A 50 16.04 9.40 -7.84
N PRO A 51 15.74 9.84 -9.08
CA PRO A 51 14.43 9.61 -9.67
C PRO A 51 14.06 8.12 -9.77
N ILE A 52 12.86 7.77 -9.34
CA ILE A 52 12.20 6.47 -9.50
C ILE A 52 10.82 6.75 -10.12
N PRO A 53 10.69 6.75 -11.46
CA PRO A 53 9.47 7.16 -12.13
C PRO A 53 8.35 6.14 -11.94
N TYR A 54 7.11 6.63 -11.86
CA TYR A 54 5.91 5.82 -11.94
C TYR A 54 5.41 5.80 -13.39
N SER A 55 5.32 4.61 -13.97
CA SER A 55 4.77 4.39 -15.31
C SER A 55 3.79 3.23 -15.31
N ARG A 56 2.81 3.29 -16.23
CA ARG A 56 1.99 2.12 -16.54
C ARG A 56 2.84 1.07 -17.26
N PHE A 57 2.46 -0.20 -17.12
CA PHE A 57 2.98 -1.26 -17.98
C PHE A 57 2.56 -0.99 -19.43
N SER A 58 3.44 -1.31 -20.38
CA SER A 58 3.11 -1.25 -21.80
C SER A 58 2.15 -2.38 -22.19
N ASP A 59 1.44 -2.20 -23.30
CA ASP A 59 0.54 -3.24 -23.82
C ASP A 59 1.28 -4.55 -24.10
N GLU A 60 2.55 -4.47 -24.53
CA GLU A 60 3.41 -5.64 -24.72
C GLU A 60 3.65 -6.41 -23.41
N VAL A 61 3.99 -5.71 -22.32
CA VAL A 61 4.19 -6.33 -21.00
C VAL A 61 2.89 -6.94 -20.48
N LEU A 62 1.77 -6.26 -20.68
CA LEU A 62 0.46 -6.79 -20.27
C LEU A 62 0.04 -7.99 -21.12
N ALA A 63 0.32 -8.00 -22.42
CA ALA A 63 0.05 -9.15 -23.29
C ALA A 63 0.90 -10.38 -22.90
N ALA A 64 2.14 -10.15 -22.44
CA ALA A 64 3.04 -11.22 -22.00
C ALA A 64 2.66 -11.83 -20.64
N SER A 65 1.90 -11.12 -19.79
CA SER A 65 1.53 -11.59 -18.45
C SER A 65 0.02 -11.44 -18.20
N PRO A 66 -0.77 -12.53 -18.34
CA PRO A 66 -2.20 -12.52 -18.02
C PRO A 66 -2.50 -12.09 -16.58
N PHE A 67 -1.58 -12.38 -15.66
CA PHE A 67 -1.66 -11.95 -14.27
C PHE A 67 -1.58 -10.42 -14.15
N LEU A 68 -0.55 -9.79 -14.74
CA LEU A 68 -0.42 -8.34 -14.72
C LEU A 68 -1.58 -7.66 -15.45
N HIS A 69 -2.00 -8.19 -16.61
CA HIS A 69 -3.15 -7.67 -17.35
C HIS A 69 -4.43 -7.63 -16.51
N LYS A 70 -4.72 -8.74 -15.81
CA LYS A 70 -5.88 -8.81 -14.92
C LYS A 70 -5.76 -7.83 -13.75
N LEU A 71 -4.59 -7.76 -13.11
CA LEU A 71 -4.37 -6.85 -11.99
C LEU A 71 -4.51 -5.38 -12.41
N THR A 72 -3.95 -4.97 -13.56
CA THR A 72 -4.12 -3.61 -14.05
C THR A 72 -5.58 -3.30 -14.36
N GLY A 73 -6.33 -4.26 -14.90
CA GLY A 73 -7.78 -4.11 -15.09
C GLY A 73 -8.53 -3.83 -13.78
N LEU A 74 -8.16 -4.51 -12.69
CA LEU A 74 -8.74 -4.27 -11.35
C LEU A 74 -8.32 -2.94 -10.71
N VAL A 75 -7.19 -2.37 -11.13
CA VAL A 75 -6.80 -1.02 -10.71
C VAL A 75 -7.61 0.01 -11.50
N ASP A 76 -7.73 -0.19 -12.81
CA ASP A 76 -8.41 0.74 -13.71
C ASP A 76 -9.92 0.79 -13.48
N ASP A 77 -10.53 -0.35 -13.13
CA ASP A 77 -11.94 -0.43 -12.76
C ASP A 77 -12.23 0.10 -11.34
N GLY A 78 -11.20 0.51 -10.60
CA GLY A 78 -11.31 1.10 -9.27
C GLY A 78 -11.58 0.09 -8.14
N ARG A 79 -11.66 -1.22 -8.42
CA ARG A 79 -11.90 -2.24 -7.38
C ARG A 79 -10.77 -2.35 -6.36
N LEU A 80 -9.58 -1.86 -6.72
CA LEU A 80 -8.42 -1.76 -5.83
C LEU A 80 -8.20 -0.34 -5.27
N ALA A 81 -9.19 0.55 -5.37
CA ALA A 81 -9.08 1.90 -4.82
C ALA A 81 -9.02 1.91 -3.28
N GLY A 82 -9.78 1.01 -2.63
CA GLY A 82 -10.03 1.01 -1.18
C GLY A 82 -10.97 2.14 -0.73
N HIS A 83 -11.82 1.85 0.25
CA HIS A 83 -12.90 2.72 0.73
C HIS A 83 -12.97 2.80 2.27
N ALA A 84 -11.87 2.48 2.97
CA ALA A 84 -11.77 2.66 4.41
C ALA A 84 -11.91 4.14 4.79
N ASP A 85 -12.61 4.39 5.90
CA ASP A 85 -12.73 5.71 6.51
C ASP A 85 -11.44 6.03 7.30
N LEU A 86 -10.54 6.79 6.68
CA LEU A 86 -9.24 7.09 7.27
C LEU A 86 -9.35 7.92 8.56
N ASP A 87 -10.36 8.78 8.69
CA ASP A 87 -10.58 9.55 9.91
C ASP A 87 -11.03 8.65 11.06
N ALA A 88 -11.94 7.71 10.78
CA ALA A 88 -12.33 6.69 11.75
C ALA A 88 -11.15 5.79 12.14
N MET A 89 -10.29 5.43 11.19
CA MET A 89 -9.08 4.64 11.47
C MET A 89 -8.11 5.42 12.37
N ARG A 90 -7.90 6.73 12.12
CA ARG A 90 -7.08 7.61 12.96
C ARG A 90 -7.64 7.80 14.35
N GLN A 91 -8.96 7.87 14.50
CA GLN A 91 -9.60 7.90 15.82
C GLN A 91 -9.39 6.58 16.58
N LEU A 92 -9.38 5.45 15.87
CA LEU A 92 -9.14 4.14 16.49
C LEU A 92 -7.68 3.95 16.91
N HIS A 93 -6.75 4.40 16.07
CA HIS A 93 -5.32 4.39 16.35
C HIS A 93 -4.63 5.66 15.80
N PRO A 94 -4.38 6.67 16.66
CA PRO A 94 -3.80 7.94 16.20
C PRO A 94 -2.40 7.82 15.57
N GLN A 95 -1.67 6.76 15.93
CA GLN A 95 -0.29 6.50 15.52
C GLN A 95 -0.18 5.67 14.22
N LEU A 96 -1.27 5.49 13.47
CA LEU A 96 -1.22 4.85 12.16
C LEU A 96 -0.15 5.48 11.27
N HIS A 97 0.58 4.65 10.54
CA HIS A 97 1.60 5.11 9.63
C HIS A 97 0.96 5.71 8.39
N THR A 98 1.32 6.96 8.07
CA THR A 98 1.24 7.39 6.66
C THR A 98 2.25 6.58 5.85
N PHE A 99 2.08 6.50 4.53
CA PHE A 99 3.06 5.83 3.67
C PHE A 99 4.45 6.45 3.83
N ALA A 100 4.52 7.78 3.94
CA ALA A 100 5.76 8.51 4.19
C ALA A 100 6.39 8.14 5.54
N GLY A 101 5.58 8.07 6.61
CA GLY A 101 6.04 7.67 7.94
C GLY A 101 6.53 6.23 7.99
N TRP A 102 5.84 5.31 7.32
CA TRP A 102 6.28 3.93 7.16
C TRP A 102 7.61 3.86 6.39
N LEU A 103 7.71 4.53 5.25
CA LEU A 103 8.91 4.54 4.41
C LEU A 103 10.14 5.14 5.10
N ALA A 104 9.92 6.15 5.96
CA ALA A 104 10.97 6.75 6.77
C ALA A 104 11.35 5.94 8.03
N GLY A 105 10.48 5.02 8.46
CA GLY A 105 10.66 4.19 9.63
C GLY A 105 10.75 2.70 9.28
N PRO A 106 9.76 1.88 9.67
CA PRO A 106 9.83 0.41 9.57
C PRO A 106 9.98 -0.12 8.14
N GLY A 107 9.49 0.60 7.13
CA GLY A 107 9.61 0.25 5.72
C GLY A 107 10.99 0.52 5.11
N ARG A 108 11.80 1.38 5.75
CA ARG A 108 13.10 1.83 5.23
C ARG A 108 14.05 0.67 4.89
N PRO A 109 14.26 -0.34 5.76
CA PRO A 109 15.19 -1.43 5.45
C PRO A 109 14.73 -2.29 4.27
N ALA A 110 13.43 -2.48 4.08
CA ALA A 110 12.89 -3.24 2.95
C ALA A 110 13.11 -2.47 1.63
N PHE A 111 12.90 -1.16 1.66
CA PHE A 111 13.17 -0.29 0.52
C PHE A 111 14.66 -0.29 0.14
N GLU A 112 15.57 -0.16 1.12
CA GLU A 112 17.02 -0.17 0.86
C GLU A 112 17.49 -1.50 0.25
N ARG A 113 16.98 -2.63 0.75
CA ARG A 113 17.26 -3.95 0.14
C ARG A 113 16.79 -4.01 -1.31
N ALA A 114 15.60 -3.48 -1.61
CA ALA A 114 15.07 -3.45 -2.97
C ALA A 114 15.94 -2.61 -3.92
N LEU A 115 16.52 -1.51 -3.44
CA LEU A 115 17.44 -0.68 -4.25
C LEU A 115 18.75 -1.39 -4.61
N THR A 116 19.23 -2.29 -3.75
CA THR A 116 20.47 -3.06 -3.97
C THR A 116 20.25 -4.37 -4.71
N SER A 117 19.00 -4.81 -4.86
CA SER A 117 18.68 -6.07 -5.52
C SER A 117 18.82 -5.92 -7.04
N ALA A 118 19.79 -6.64 -7.64
CA ALA A 118 19.81 -6.89 -9.07
C ALA A 118 18.71 -7.91 -9.40
N ALA A 119 17.46 -7.49 -9.30
CA ALA A 119 16.36 -8.45 -9.31
C ALA A 119 16.04 -8.89 -10.75
N SER A 120 16.24 -10.19 -11.03
CA SER A 120 15.37 -10.93 -11.95
C SER A 120 14.06 -11.21 -11.20
N TRP A 121 12.97 -10.57 -11.60
CA TRP A 121 11.69 -10.75 -10.92
C TRP A 121 11.03 -12.02 -11.47
N ALA A 122 10.63 -12.95 -10.61
CA ALA A 122 10.02 -14.23 -11.02
C ALA A 122 8.58 -14.11 -11.57
N PHE A 123 8.14 -12.91 -11.97
CA PHE A 123 6.86 -12.69 -12.65
C PHE A 123 6.89 -13.10 -14.13
N ASP A 124 8.08 -13.49 -14.64
CA ASP A 124 8.31 -13.97 -16.01
C ASP A 124 7.94 -15.47 -16.21
N ARG A 125 7.15 -16.08 -15.30
CA ARG A 125 6.68 -17.46 -15.45
C ARG A 125 5.18 -17.58 -15.27
#